data_AF-A0A946ZZC4-F1
#
_entry.id   AF-A0A946ZZC4-F1
#
_cell.length_a   1.000
_cell.length_b   1.000
_cell.length_c   1.000
_cell.angle_alpha   90.00
_cell.angle_beta   90.00
_cell.angle_gamma   90.00
#
_symmetry.space_group_name_H-M   'P 1'
#
loop_
_entity.id
_entity.type
_entity.pdbx_description
1 polymer ?
#
loop_
_entity_poly.entity_id
_entity_poly.type
_entity_poly.pdbx_seq_one_letter_code
_entity_poly.pdbx_strand_id
1 'polypeptide(L)'
;KKLILIFSGVFSILFGAVLLLSNLKKVDDKKGVYQVLIFVIIYVAGIVYTIQSNPAASSWSVPLNLFGALILNEYFWNRYIGRETAFEKKSWIKPTLISLAISLPAFLALVYLS
;
A
#
# COMPACT_ATOMS: atom_id res chain seq x y z
N LYS A 1 7.30 -18.23 -6.25
CA LYS A 1 8.12 -17.06 -5.81
C LYS A 1 7.46 -15.72 -6.18
N LYS A 2 7.07 -15.49 -7.45
CA LYS A 2 6.34 -14.27 -7.88
C LYS A 2 5.10 -13.95 -7.03
N LEU A 3 4.28 -14.96 -6.74
CA LEU A 3 3.09 -14.85 -5.88
C LEU A 3 3.38 -14.28 -4.48
N ILE A 4 4.46 -14.72 -3.82
CA ILE A 4 4.87 -14.20 -2.51
C ILE A 4 5.30 -12.73 -2.61
N LEU A 5 5.98 -12.37 -3.70
CA LEU A 5 6.41 -10.98 -3.95
C LEU A 5 5.22 -10.05 -4.21
N ILE A 6 4.24 -10.51 -4.99
CA ILE A 6 3.00 -9.74 -5.22
C ILE A 6 2.25 -9.57 -3.91
N PHE A 7 2.04 -10.66 -3.17
CA PHE A 7 1.33 -10.60 -1.89
C PHE A 7 2.00 -9.67 -0.89
N SER A 8 3.30 -9.84 -0.67
CA SER A 8 4.06 -9.00 0.28
C SER A 8 4.05 -7.54 -0.15
N GLY A 9 4.25 -7.25 -1.43
CA GLY A 9 4.25 -5.88 -1.95
C GLY A 9 2.89 -5.18 -1.85
N VAL A 10 1.83 -5.89 -2.25
CA VAL A 10 0.45 -5.38 -2.17
C VAL A 10 0.02 -5.24 -0.71
N PHE A 11 0.33 -6.20 0.15
CA PHE A 11 -0.01 -6.11 1.56
C PHE A 11 0.68 -4.93 2.25
N SER A 12 1.98 -4.74 2.03
CA SER A 12 2.76 -3.64 2.62
C SER A 12 2.18 -2.27 2.25
N ILE A 13 1.91 -2.03 0.96
CA ILE A 13 1.39 -0.74 0.51
C ILE A 13 -0.04 -0.50 1.02
N LEU A 14 -0.89 -1.52 1.01
CA LEU A 14 -2.26 -1.40 1.52
C LEU A 14 -2.25 -1.10 3.02
N PHE A 15 -1.35 -1.71 3.78
CA PHE A 15 -1.21 -1.47 5.22
C PHE A 15 -0.83 -0.02 5.51
N GLY A 16 0.22 0.48 4.85
CA GLY A 16 0.64 1.88 4.96
C GLY A 16 -0.46 2.85 4.52
N ALA A 17 -1.16 2.54 3.43
CA ALA A 17 -2.25 3.36 2.93
C ALA A 17 -3.43 3.43 3.89
N VAL A 18 -3.88 2.30 4.46
CA VAL A 18 -5.00 2.29 5.41
C VAL A 18 -4.66 3.10 6.67
N LEU A 19 -3.42 3.03 7.15
CA LEU A 19 -2.94 3.87 8.25
C LEU A 19 -3.04 5.35 7.90
N LEU A 20 -2.51 5.73 6.73
CA LEU A 20 -2.52 7.11 6.24
C LEU A 20 -3.95 7.63 6.02
N LEU A 21 -4.80 6.87 5.34
CA LEU A 21 -6.22 7.20 5.12
C LEU A 21 -6.98 7.40 6.45
N SER A 22 -6.68 6.57 7.44
CA SER A 22 -7.27 6.73 8.77
C SER A 22 -6.80 8.00 9.48
N ASN A 23 -5.60 8.51 9.19
CA ASN A 23 -5.15 9.81 9.71
C ASN A 23 -5.76 10.97 8.93
N LEU A 24 -5.82 10.88 7.60
CA LEU A 24 -6.45 11.90 6.76
C LEU A 24 -7.92 12.13 7.11
N LYS A 25 -8.66 11.05 7.41
CA LYS A 25 -10.03 11.15 7.91
C LYS A 25 -10.15 11.86 9.26
N LYS A 26 -9.13 11.79 10.13
CA LYS A 26 -9.13 12.50 11.43
C LYS A 26 -8.95 14.00 11.25
N VAL A 27 -8.17 14.42 10.27
CA VAL A 27 -7.93 15.84 9.95
C VAL A 27 -8.95 16.39 8.92
N ASP A 28 -10.01 15.64 8.63
CA ASP A 28 -11.05 15.92 7.63
C ASP A 28 -10.51 16.29 6.22
N ASP A 29 -9.31 15.80 5.86
CA ASP A 29 -8.74 16.06 4.54
C ASP A 29 -9.27 15.08 3.49
N LYS A 30 -10.43 15.42 2.93
CA LYS A 30 -11.09 14.64 1.88
C LYS A 30 -10.26 14.56 0.60
N LYS A 31 -9.51 15.61 0.27
CA LYS A 31 -8.69 15.67 -0.95
C LYS A 31 -7.53 14.67 -0.86
N GLY A 32 -6.83 14.65 0.27
CA GLY A 32 -5.78 13.68 0.57
C GLY A 32 -6.32 12.25 0.53
N VAL A 33 -7.51 11.99 1.09
CA VAL A 33 -8.14 10.66 1.04
C VAL A 33 -8.30 10.18 -0.40
N TYR A 34 -8.87 11.00 -1.29
CA TYR A 34 -9.05 10.60 -2.69
C TYR A 34 -7.72 10.40 -3.42
N GLN A 35 -6.73 11.26 -3.20
CA GLN A 35 -5.43 11.13 -3.87
C GLN A 35 -4.67 9.88 -3.43
N VAL A 36 -4.69 9.54 -2.14
CA VAL A 36 -4.07 8.31 -1.64
C VAL A 36 -4.78 7.08 -2.19
N LEU A 37 -6.12 7.07 -2.26
CA LEU A 37 -6.87 5.96 -2.85
C LEU A 37 -6.51 5.73 -4.32
N ILE A 38 -6.48 6.79 -5.12
CA ILE A 38 -6.09 6.72 -6.53
C ILE A 38 -4.66 6.20 -6.67
N PHE A 39 -3.73 6.74 -5.88
CA PHE A 39 -2.33 6.30 -5.89
C PHE A 39 -2.20 4.80 -5.59
N VAL A 40 -2.87 4.31 -4.54
CA VAL A 40 -2.80 2.91 -4.12
C VAL A 40 -3.32 1.97 -5.19
N ILE A 41 -4.42 2.32 -5.86
CA ILE A 41 -4.98 1.52 -6.96
C ILE A 41 -3.97 1.42 -8.10
N ILE A 42 -3.41 2.56 -8.54
CA ILE A 42 -2.42 2.62 -9.63
C ILE A 42 -1.17 1.83 -9.26
N TYR A 43 -0.67 2.01 -8.04
CA TYR A 43 0.55 1.38 -7.56
C TYR A 43 0.39 -0.15 -7.45
N VAL A 44 -0.73 -0.63 -6.91
CA VAL A 44 -1.02 -2.08 -6.82
C VAL A 44 -1.09 -2.70 -8.21
N ALA A 45 -1.80 -2.06 -9.16
CA ALA A 45 -1.83 -2.52 -10.54
C ALA A 45 -0.42 -2.55 -11.17
N GLY A 46 0.39 -1.51 -10.93
CA GLY A 46 1.77 -1.42 -11.39
C GLY A 46 2.67 -2.52 -10.83
N ILE A 47 2.56 -2.85 -9.54
CA ILE A 47 3.30 -3.96 -8.92
C ILE A 47 2.92 -5.29 -9.58
N VAL A 48 1.62 -5.57 -9.67
CA VAL A 48 1.12 -6.83 -10.23
C VAL A 48 1.62 -6.98 -11.68
N TYR A 49 1.46 -5.94 -12.49
CA TYR A 49 1.93 -5.93 -13.87
C TYR A 49 3.44 -6.14 -13.98
N THR A 50 4.24 -5.42 -13.19
CA THR A 50 5.71 -5.48 -13.25
C THR A 50 6.25 -6.85 -12.85
N ILE A 51 5.73 -7.44 -11.78
CA ILE A 51 6.18 -8.75 -11.30
C ILE A 51 5.75 -9.87 -12.27
N GLN A 52 4.56 -9.76 -12.86
CA GLN A 52 4.07 -10.76 -13.81
C GLN A 52 4.86 -10.72 -15.13
N SER A 53 5.02 -9.54 -15.71
CA SER A 53 5.66 -9.34 -17.02
C SER A 53 7.19 -9.51 -17.02
N ASN A 54 7.85 -9.39 -15.86
CA ASN A 54 9.31 -9.42 -15.80
C ASN A 54 9.86 -10.79 -15.30
N PRO A 55 10.77 -11.45 -16.04
CA PRO A 55 11.47 -12.65 -15.56
C PRO A 55 12.41 -12.36 -14.37
N ALA A 56 12.93 -11.13 -14.23
CA ALA A 56 13.76 -10.68 -13.11
C ALA A 56 12.94 -10.05 -11.96
N ALA A 57 11.70 -10.51 -11.78
CA ALA A 57 10.74 -9.93 -10.82
C ALA A 57 11.26 -9.80 -9.37
N SER A 58 12.12 -10.72 -8.92
CA SER A 58 12.72 -10.64 -7.58
C SER A 58 13.54 -9.37 -7.37
N SER A 59 14.28 -8.94 -8.39
CA SER A 59 15.14 -7.74 -8.32
C SER A 59 14.33 -6.44 -8.22
N TRP A 60 13.10 -6.44 -8.72
CA TRP A 60 12.20 -5.29 -8.69
C TRP A 60 11.36 -5.19 -7.41
N SER A 61 11.24 -6.29 -6.66
CA SER A 61 10.39 -6.32 -5.46
C SER A 61 10.82 -5.32 -4.39
N VAL A 62 12.12 -5.20 -4.11
CA VAL A 62 12.65 -4.31 -3.08
C VAL A 62 12.55 -2.84 -3.51
N PRO A 63 13.02 -2.42 -4.70
CA PRO A 63 12.88 -1.04 -5.16
C PRO A 63 11.44 -0.56 -5.21
N LEU A 64 10.51 -1.40 -5.70
CA LEU A 64 9.10 -1.05 -5.76
C LEU A 64 8.57 -0.81 -4.34
N ASN A 65 8.74 -1.78 -3.42
CA ASN A 65 8.28 -1.64 -2.05
C ASN A 65 8.81 -0.38 -1.34
N LEU A 66 10.11 -0.10 -1.49
CA LEU A 66 10.71 1.11 -0.95
C LEU A 66 10.10 2.37 -1.58
N PHE A 67 9.92 2.39 -2.91
CA PHE A 67 9.32 3.51 -3.61
C PHE A 67 7.90 3.81 -3.13
N GLY A 68 7.07 2.77 -2.97
CA GLY A 68 5.72 2.92 -2.43
C GLY A 68 5.71 3.44 -1.00
N ALA A 69 6.58 2.91 -0.14
CA ALA A 69 6.72 3.38 1.24
C ALA A 69 7.18 4.85 1.30
N LEU A 70 8.15 5.23 0.47
CA LEU A 70 8.64 6.60 0.37
C LEU A 70 7.56 7.57 -0.11
N ILE A 71 6.73 7.20 -1.08
CA ILE A 71 5.64 8.08 -1.52
C ILE A 71 4.59 8.26 -0.40
N LEU A 72 4.18 7.18 0.27
CA LEU A 72 3.21 7.30 1.36
C LEU A 72 3.74 8.16 2.51
N ASN A 73 5.01 7.98 2.87
CA ASN A 73 5.63 8.66 4.02
C ASN A 73 6.16 10.05 3.65
N GLU A 74 7.04 10.18 2.66
CA GLU A 74 7.68 11.47 2.38
C GLU A 74 6.81 12.43 1.57
N TYR A 75 5.94 11.92 0.71
CA TYR A 75 5.06 12.78 -0.09
C TYR A 75 3.72 13.00 0.60
N PHE A 76 2.92 11.94 0.80
CA PHE A 76 1.55 12.11 1.28
C PHE A 76 1.48 12.53 2.75
N TRP A 77 2.25 11.92 3.65
CA TRP A 77 2.22 12.30 5.06
C TRP A 77 2.65 13.76 5.25
N ASN A 78 3.82 14.13 4.70
CA ASN A 78 4.32 15.50 4.80
C ASN A 78 3.37 16.53 4.18
N ARG A 79 2.71 16.18 3.07
CA ARG A 79 1.78 17.09 2.37
C ARG A 79 0.49 17.34 3.12
N TYR A 80 -0.08 16.33 3.78
CA TYR A 80 -1.45 16.37 4.29
C TYR A 80 -1.59 16.33 5.81
N ILE A 81 -0.61 15.80 6.50
CA ILE A 81 -0.65 15.64 7.97
C ILE A 81 0.35 16.59 8.63
N GLY A 82 1.52 16.78 8.01
CA GLY A 82 2.58 17.62 8.55
C GLY A 82 3.49 16.90 9.55
N ARG A 83 4.69 17.46 9.74
CA ARG A 83 5.79 16.83 10.49
C ARG A 83 5.61 16.82 12.02
N GLU A 84 4.62 17.55 12.54
CA GLU A 84 4.46 17.78 13.99
C GLU A 84 3.32 16.98 14.63
N THR A 85 2.76 16.01 13.93
CA THR A 85 1.70 15.17 14.52
C THR A 85 2.28 14.21 15.55
N ALA A 86 1.93 14.43 16.82
CA ALA A 86 2.30 13.56 17.92
C ALA A 86 1.80 12.13 17.66
N PHE A 87 2.68 11.15 17.83
CA PHE A 87 2.37 9.75 17.63
C PHE A 87 1.30 9.28 18.64
N GLU A 88 0.06 9.12 18.18
CA GLU A 88 -0.96 8.41 18.95
C GLU A 88 -0.84 6.91 18.72
N LYS A 89 -0.81 6.13 19.80
CA LYS A 89 -0.80 4.65 19.73
C LYS A 89 -2.09 4.16 19.05
N LYS A 90 -2.01 3.94 17.74
CA LYS A 90 -3.14 3.49 16.92
C LYS A 90 -3.23 1.97 16.95
N SER A 91 -4.46 1.47 16.92
CA SER A 91 -4.71 0.03 16.74
C SER A 91 -4.26 -0.38 15.34
N TRP A 92 -3.18 -1.16 15.28
CA TRP A 92 -2.65 -1.79 14.07
C TRP A 92 -3.56 -2.91 13.53
N ILE A 93 -4.50 -3.38 14.35
CA ILE A 93 -5.42 -4.48 14.01
C ILE A 93 -6.37 -4.05 12.87
N LYS A 94 -6.95 -2.85 12.93
CA LYS A 94 -7.87 -2.36 11.89
C LYS A 94 -7.19 -2.27 10.52
N PRO A 95 -6.01 -1.61 10.38
CA PRO A 95 -5.24 -1.65 9.14
C PRO A 95 -4.92 -3.07 8.68
N THR A 96 -4.45 -3.93 9.59
CA THR A 96 -4.09 -5.32 9.25
C THR A 96 -5.26 -6.09 8.65
N LEU A 97 -6.44 -6.03 9.29
CA LEU A 97 -7.64 -6.73 8.81
C LEU A 97 -8.11 -6.21 7.46
N ILE A 98 -8.11 -4.89 7.24
CA ILE A 98 -8.51 -4.30 5.96
C ILE A 98 -7.52 -4.71 4.86
N SER A 99 -6.21 -4.62 5.14
CA SER A 99 -5.18 -5.00 4.17
C SER A 99 -5.22 -6.49 3.84
N LEU A 100 -5.45 -7.36 4.82
CA LEU A 100 -5.65 -8.80 4.59
C LEU A 100 -6.91 -9.07 3.78
N ALA A 101 -8.03 -8.43 4.10
CA ALA A 101 -9.30 -8.61 3.39
C ALA A 101 -9.18 -8.27 1.89
N ILE A 102 -8.23 -7.41 1.51
CA ILE A 102 -7.97 -7.07 0.11
C ILE A 102 -6.86 -7.95 -0.49
N SER A 103 -5.76 -8.17 0.24
CA SER A 103 -4.61 -8.91 -0.30
C SER A 103 -4.83 -10.42 -0.40
N LEU A 104 -5.64 -11.02 0.49
CA LEU A 104 -5.92 -12.46 0.47
C LEU A 104 -6.73 -12.85 -0.78
N PRO A 105 -7.88 -12.20 -1.09
CA PRO A 105 -8.63 -12.53 -2.30
C PRO A 105 -7.82 -12.29 -3.57
N ALA A 106 -7.05 -11.20 -3.62
CA ALA A 106 -6.16 -10.92 -4.75
C ALA A 106 -5.10 -12.02 -4.94
N PHE A 107 -4.52 -12.52 -3.85
CA PHE A 107 -3.59 -13.63 -3.87
C PHE A 107 -4.26 -14.93 -4.34
N LEU A 108 -5.41 -15.29 -3.78
CA LEU A 108 -6.14 -16.50 -4.17
C LEU A 108 -6.55 -16.47 -5.64
N ALA A 109 -7.02 -15.32 -6.13
CA ALA A 109 -7.33 -15.13 -7.55
C ALA A 109 -6.10 -15.35 -8.43
N LEU A 110 -4.94 -14.81 -8.03
CA LEU A 110 -3.69 -15.03 -8.77
C LEU A 110 -3.22 -16.48 -8.75
N VAL A 111 -3.43 -17.23 -7.66
CA VAL A 111 -3.09 -18.67 -7.59
C VAL A 111 -3.98 -19.49 -8.52
N TYR A 112 -5.28 -19.18 -8.56
CA TYR A 112 -6.24 -19.97 -9.34
C TYR A 112 -6.19 -19.65 -10.85
N LEU A 113 -5.80 -18.43 -11.22
CA LEU A 113 -5.71 -17.96 -12.60
C LEU A 113 -4.32 -18.17 -13.24
N SER A 114 -3.31 -18.60 -12.46
CA SER A 114 -1.95 -18.88 -12.92
C SER A 114 -1.74 -20.34 -13.27
#